data_AF-A0A0N1EA26-F1
#
_entry.id   AF-A0A0N1EA26-F1
#
_cell.length_a   1.000
_cell.length_b   1.000
_cell.length_c   1.000
_cell.angle_alpha   90.00
_cell.angle_beta   90.00
_cell.angle_gamma   90.00
#
_symmetry.space_group_name_H-M   'P 1'
#
loop_
_entity.id
_entity.type
_entity.pdbx_description
1 polymer ?
#
loop_
_entity_poly.entity_id
_entity_poly.type
_entity_poly.pdbx_seq_one_letter_code
_entity_poly.pdbx_strand_id
1 'polypeptide(L)'
;SKESQKLLSNALSLKEKEYQSKTIQAQQSIATLHSLLENQEVKCIHGGKVILKSNKGKTFKSDGIPLILESDLLGSKISGCPRSVGGVSDPCTQVVNVKASLSQKKINGEYAILQEL
;
A
#
# COMPACT_ATOMS: atom_id res chain seq x y z
N SER A 1 -33.10 30.88 35.13
CA SER A 1 -33.43 29.84 36.12
C SER A 1 -32.22 28.92 36.30
N LYS A 2 -32.00 28.33 37.50
CA LYS A 2 -31.00 27.26 37.73
C LYS A 2 -31.18 26.09 36.76
N GLU A 3 -32.42 25.88 36.33
CA GLU A 3 -32.80 24.84 35.37
C GLU A 3 -32.27 25.12 33.96
N SER A 4 -32.34 26.36 33.49
CA SER A 4 -31.78 26.77 32.19
C SER A 4 -30.26 26.56 32.13
N GLN A 5 -29.54 26.79 33.24
CA GLN A 5 -28.09 26.56 33.32
C GLN A 5 -27.74 25.07 33.27
N LYS A 6 -28.55 24.22 33.91
CA LYS A 6 -28.38 22.76 33.90
C LYS A 6 -28.66 22.14 32.51
N LEU A 7 -29.63 22.69 31.77
CA LEU A 7 -29.92 22.26 30.40
C LEU A 7 -28.77 22.61 29.45
N LEU A 8 -28.21 23.82 29.59
CA LEU A 8 -27.04 24.27 28.82
C LEU A 8 -25.81 23.41 29.11
N SER A 9 -25.52 23.11 30.38
CA SER A 9 -24.37 22.27 30.74
C SER A 9 -24.49 20.85 30.19
N ASN A 10 -25.70 20.28 30.19
CA ASN A 10 -25.94 18.95 29.65
C ASN A 10 -25.80 18.90 28.12
N ALA A 11 -26.28 19.93 27.42
CA ALA A 11 -26.15 20.04 25.97
C ALA A 11 -24.68 20.18 25.55
N LEU A 12 -23.87 20.94 26.30
CA LEU A 12 -22.43 21.07 26.06
C LEU A 12 -21.70 19.73 26.26
N SER A 13 -21.99 19.01 27.34
CA SER A 13 -21.38 17.70 27.62
C SER A 13 -21.75 16.64 26.57
N LEU A 14 -22.99 16.66 26.04
CA LEU A 14 -23.40 15.78 24.94
C LEU A 14 -22.63 16.12 23.66
N LYS A 15 -22.47 17.41 23.35
CA LYS A 15 -21.72 17.87 22.18
C LYS A 15 -20.23 17.52 22.25
N GLU A 16 -19.65 17.58 23.45
CA GLU A 16 -18.26 17.15 23.71
C GLU A 16 -18.08 15.63 23.51
N LYS A 17 -19.03 14.83 24.02
CA LYS A 17 -19.04 13.37 23.82
C LYS A 17 -19.21 12.98 22.35
N GLU A 18 -20.06 13.70 21.60
CA GLU A 18 -20.21 13.51 20.15
C GLU A 18 -18.93 13.87 19.39
N TYR A 19 -18.25 14.97 19.78
CA TYR A 19 -16.98 15.36 19.18
C TYR A 19 -15.86 14.34 19.46
N GLN A 20 -15.78 13.84 20.70
CA GLN A 20 -14.85 12.76 21.09
C GLN A 20 -15.16 11.45 20.36
N SER A 21 -16.42 11.07 20.24
CA SER A 21 -16.82 9.85 19.52
C SER A 21 -16.46 9.93 18.03
N LYS A 22 -16.67 11.10 17.38
CA LYS A 22 -16.27 11.34 15.99
C LYS A 22 -14.75 11.33 15.78
N THR A 23 -13.97 11.85 16.73
CA THR A 23 -12.50 11.80 16.66
C THR A 23 -11.96 10.38 16.88
N ILE A 24 -12.56 9.61 17.77
CA ILE A 24 -12.22 8.19 17.99
C ILE A 24 -12.59 7.34 16.76
N GLN A 25 -13.73 7.59 16.11
CA GLN A 25 -14.07 6.94 14.84
C GLN A 25 -13.14 7.33 13.69
N ALA A 26 -12.66 8.58 13.63
CA ALA A 26 -11.66 8.99 12.65
C ALA A 26 -10.25 8.41 12.90
N GLN A 27 -9.97 7.93 14.13
CA GLN A 27 -8.76 7.17 14.46
C GLN A 27 -8.83 5.69 14.06
N GLN A 28 -9.97 5.21 13.55
CA GLN A 28 -10.08 3.84 13.04
C GLN A 28 -9.36 3.73 11.69
N SER A 29 -8.12 3.22 11.79
CA SER A 29 -7.22 2.71 10.74
C SER A 29 -6.88 3.66 9.58
N ILE A 30 -5.92 4.58 9.78
CA ILE A 30 -5.11 5.05 8.66
C ILE A 30 -4.19 3.88 8.28
N ALA A 31 -4.52 3.18 7.19
CA ALA A 31 -3.62 2.17 6.63
C ALA A 31 -2.31 2.87 6.23
N THR A 32 -1.22 2.55 6.93
CA THR A 32 0.12 3.03 6.57
C THR A 32 0.66 2.15 5.47
N LEU A 33 0.72 2.69 4.26
CA LEU A 33 1.33 2.00 3.14
C LEU A 33 2.84 2.27 3.10
N HIS A 34 3.61 1.23 2.84
CA HIS A 34 5.06 1.27 2.73
C HIS A 34 5.48 1.09 1.27
N SER A 35 6.59 1.70 0.87
CA SER A 35 7.12 1.49 -0.48
C SER A 35 7.60 0.06 -0.69
N LEU A 36 7.42 -0.47 -1.90
CA LEU A 36 8.02 -1.73 -2.31
C LEU A 36 9.55 -1.60 -2.42
N LEU A 37 10.26 -2.52 -1.76
CA LEU A 37 11.71 -2.58 -1.70
C LEU A 37 12.23 -3.82 -2.46
N GLU A 38 13.45 -3.73 -2.97
CA GLU A 38 14.06 -4.77 -3.82
C GLU A 38 14.21 -6.13 -3.11
N ASN A 39 14.32 -6.16 -1.79
CA ASN A 39 14.48 -7.39 -1.00
C ASN A 39 13.16 -8.10 -0.68
N GLN A 40 12.02 -7.50 -1.02
CA GLN A 40 10.71 -8.06 -0.68
C GLN A 40 10.25 -9.09 -1.71
N GLU A 41 9.24 -9.87 -1.33
CA GLU A 41 8.69 -10.91 -2.19
C GLU A 41 7.37 -10.46 -2.80
N VAL A 42 7.35 -10.38 -4.13
CA VAL A 42 6.12 -10.23 -4.91
C VAL A 42 5.90 -11.51 -5.70
N LYS A 43 4.65 -12.00 -5.70
CA LYS A 43 4.24 -13.19 -6.44
C LYS A 43 3.16 -12.83 -7.45
N CYS A 44 3.15 -13.51 -8.58
CA CYS A 44 1.98 -13.51 -9.45
C CYS A 44 0.83 -14.26 -8.77
N ILE A 45 -0.40 -14.07 -9.25
CA ILE A 45 -1.60 -14.72 -8.69
C ILE A 45 -1.57 -16.26 -8.74
N HIS A 46 -0.63 -16.85 -9.47
CA HIS A 46 -0.43 -18.30 -9.55
C HIS A 46 0.68 -18.81 -8.62
N GLY A 47 1.39 -17.91 -7.92
CA GLY A 47 2.46 -18.26 -6.98
C GLY A 47 3.89 -18.17 -7.52
N GLY A 48 4.09 -17.78 -8.79
CA GLY A 48 5.42 -17.52 -9.34
C GLY A 48 6.05 -16.27 -8.74
N LYS A 49 7.33 -16.35 -8.37
CA LYS A 49 8.07 -15.25 -7.74
C LYS A 49 8.57 -14.24 -8.76
N VAL A 50 8.23 -12.98 -8.57
CA VAL A 50 8.76 -11.85 -9.35
C VAL A 50 10.20 -11.58 -8.90
N ILE A 51 11.10 -11.44 -9.86
CA ILE A 51 12.49 -11.06 -9.62
C ILE A 51 12.56 -9.53 -9.62
N LEU A 52 12.53 -8.95 -8.42
CA LEU A 52 12.63 -7.50 -8.24
C LEU A 52 14.06 -7.02 -8.48
N LYS A 53 14.20 -5.93 -9.22
CA LYS A 53 15.47 -5.23 -9.41
C LYS A 53 15.21 -3.77 -9.69
N SER A 54 15.63 -2.91 -8.77
CA SER A 54 15.53 -1.47 -8.92
C SER A 54 16.49 -0.99 -10.00
N ASN A 55 16.03 -0.15 -10.92
CA ASN A 55 16.87 0.59 -11.87
C ASN A 55 16.72 2.09 -11.61
N LYS A 56 15.50 2.60 -11.69
CA LYS A 56 15.23 4.02 -11.44
C LYS A 56 15.05 4.33 -9.97
N GLY A 57 14.67 3.38 -9.14
CA GLY A 57 14.57 3.58 -7.68
C GLY A 57 15.91 3.54 -6.92
N LYS A 58 17.03 3.17 -7.55
CA LYS A 58 18.32 2.85 -6.89
C LYS A 58 18.85 3.91 -5.92
N THR A 59 18.61 5.19 -6.21
CA THR A 59 19.09 6.32 -5.41
C THR A 59 18.23 6.60 -4.18
N PHE A 60 17.01 6.04 -4.13
CA PHE A 60 16.09 6.18 -3.01
C PHE A 60 16.04 4.86 -2.26
N LYS A 61 16.35 4.91 -0.97
CA LYS A 61 16.56 3.72 -0.16
C LYS A 61 15.84 3.85 1.17
N SER A 62 15.31 2.72 1.64
CA SER A 62 14.89 2.55 3.03
C SER A 62 15.81 1.51 3.65
N ASP A 63 16.45 1.86 4.77
CA ASP A 63 17.44 1.00 5.45
C ASP A 63 18.52 0.42 4.51
N GLY A 64 18.96 1.24 3.55
CA GLY A 64 19.97 0.87 2.55
C GLY A 64 19.45 0.03 1.38
N ILE A 65 18.17 -0.34 1.37
CA ILE A 65 17.54 -1.17 0.34
C ILE A 65 16.82 -0.27 -0.69
N PRO A 66 17.11 -0.43 -2.00
CA PRO A 66 16.46 0.34 -3.06
C PRO A 66 14.94 0.16 -3.12
N LEU A 67 14.24 1.24 -3.47
CA LEU A 67 12.83 1.20 -3.82
C LEU A 67 12.63 0.58 -5.21
N ILE A 68 11.50 -0.11 -5.40
CA ILE A 68 11.00 -0.56 -6.70
C ILE A 68 9.97 0.45 -7.20
N LEU A 69 10.24 1.05 -8.35
CA LEU A 69 9.30 1.92 -9.04
C LEU A 69 8.44 1.12 -10.03
N GLU A 70 7.38 1.74 -10.55
CA GLU A 70 6.46 1.08 -11.49
C GLU A 70 7.17 0.52 -12.72
N SER A 71 8.11 1.27 -13.32
CA SER A 71 8.89 0.77 -14.48
C SER A 71 9.88 -0.32 -14.13
N ASP A 72 10.33 -0.39 -12.87
CA ASP A 72 11.21 -1.46 -12.40
C ASP A 72 10.41 -2.77 -12.27
N LEU A 73 9.15 -2.68 -11.82
CA LEU A 73 8.28 -3.85 -11.71
C LEU A 73 7.70 -4.31 -13.06
N LEU A 74 7.32 -3.38 -13.94
CA LEU A 74 6.86 -3.72 -15.29
C LEU A 74 8.01 -4.36 -16.09
N GLY A 75 7.74 -5.50 -16.73
CA GLY A 75 8.74 -6.27 -17.46
C GLY A 75 9.66 -7.11 -16.56
N SER A 76 9.55 -7.01 -15.23
CA SER A 76 10.28 -7.90 -14.31
C SER A 76 9.95 -9.36 -14.59
N LYS A 77 10.97 -10.21 -14.53
CA LYS A 77 10.85 -11.65 -14.79
C LYS A 77 10.10 -12.35 -13.66
N ILE A 78 9.36 -13.40 -14.01
CA ILE A 78 8.67 -14.27 -13.05
C ILE A 78 9.29 -15.66 -13.15
N SER A 79 9.61 -16.24 -12.00
CA SER A 79 10.21 -17.57 -11.88
C SER A 79 9.31 -18.51 -11.09
N GLY A 80 9.33 -19.81 -11.42
CA GLY A 80 8.62 -20.84 -10.66
C GLY A 80 7.10 -20.71 -10.65
N CYS A 81 6.49 -20.16 -11.70
CA CYS A 81 5.03 -20.09 -11.81
C CYS A 81 4.45 -21.49 -12.15
N PRO A 82 3.58 -22.07 -11.30
CA PRO A 82 3.02 -23.41 -11.50
C PRO A 82 1.78 -23.43 -12.40
N ARG A 83 1.42 -22.30 -13.02
CA ARG A 83 0.21 -22.20 -13.84
C ARG A 83 0.22 -23.25 -14.96
N SER A 84 -0.91 -23.92 -15.11
CA SER A 84 -1.18 -24.87 -16.18
C SER A 84 -2.61 -24.73 -16.67
N VAL A 85 -2.83 -24.85 -17.98
CA VAL A 85 -4.16 -24.80 -18.60
C VAL A 85 -4.38 -26.14 -19.31
N GLY A 86 -5.42 -26.87 -18.91
CA GLY A 86 -5.72 -28.19 -19.51
C GLY A 86 -4.59 -29.23 -19.34
N GLY A 87 -3.80 -29.14 -18.27
CA GLY A 87 -2.66 -30.02 -18.03
C GLY A 87 -1.37 -29.63 -18.77
N VAL A 88 -1.40 -28.57 -19.58
CA VAL A 88 -0.21 -28.02 -20.26
C VAL A 88 0.37 -26.88 -19.44
N SER A 89 1.69 -26.86 -19.26
CA SER A 89 2.39 -25.79 -18.56
C SER A 89 2.22 -24.45 -19.29
N ASP A 90 1.70 -23.44 -18.59
CA ASP A 90 1.47 -22.09 -19.08
C ASP A 90 1.99 -21.08 -18.04
N PRO A 91 3.30 -21.06 -17.74
CA PRO A 91 3.83 -20.26 -16.65
C PRO A 91 3.82 -18.77 -17.00
N CYS A 92 3.52 -17.93 -16.01
CA CYS A 92 3.80 -16.50 -16.12
C CYS A 92 5.32 -16.28 -16.18
N THR A 93 5.77 -15.52 -17.16
CA THR A 93 7.20 -15.26 -17.42
C THR A 93 7.62 -13.83 -17.11
N GLN A 94 6.69 -12.89 -17.12
CA GLN A 94 6.96 -11.47 -16.85
C GLN A 94 5.73 -10.73 -16.34
N VAL A 95 5.96 -9.65 -15.62
CA VAL A 95 4.92 -8.71 -15.19
C VAL A 95 4.56 -7.79 -16.35
N VAL A 96 3.29 -7.78 -16.75
CA VAL A 96 2.77 -6.91 -17.83
C VAL A 96 1.79 -5.85 -17.33
N ASN A 97 1.30 -6.02 -16.11
CA ASN A 97 0.35 -5.10 -15.49
C ASN A 97 0.55 -5.12 -13.98
N VAL A 98 0.47 -3.94 -13.36
CA VAL A 98 0.60 -3.74 -11.91
C VAL A 98 -0.65 -3.04 -11.44
N LYS A 99 -1.39 -3.68 -10.53
CA LYS A 99 -2.47 -3.02 -9.78
C LYS A 99 -1.96 -2.78 -8.37
N ALA A 100 -1.43 -1.58 -8.13
CA ALA A 100 -0.92 -1.19 -6.82
C ALA A 100 -1.33 0.24 -6.47
N SER A 101 -1.29 0.53 -5.17
CA SER A 101 -1.34 1.92 -4.70
C SER A 101 -0.04 2.61 -5.09
N LEU A 102 -0.13 3.86 -5.54
CA LEU A 102 1.03 4.64 -5.97
C LEU A 102 1.27 5.81 -5.02
N SER A 103 2.53 6.20 -4.86
CA SER A 103 2.88 7.39 -4.10
C SER A 103 2.26 8.65 -4.73
N GLN A 104 1.96 9.66 -3.91
CA GLN A 104 1.50 10.95 -4.42
C GLN A 104 2.65 11.73 -5.09
N LYS A 105 3.86 11.60 -4.55
CA LYS A 105 5.06 12.24 -5.07
C LYS A 105 5.79 11.31 -6.03
N LYS A 106 6.29 11.90 -7.13
CA LYS A 106 7.18 11.20 -8.06
C LYS A 106 8.62 11.13 -7.53
N ILE A 107 9.25 10.00 -7.76
CA ILE A 107 10.65 9.68 -7.52
C ILE A 107 11.28 9.42 -8.89
N ASN A 108 12.29 10.20 -9.28
CA ASN A 108 12.94 10.08 -10.60
C ASN A 108 11.94 10.08 -11.78
N GLY A 109 10.87 10.88 -11.66
CA GLY A 109 9.83 11.03 -12.69
C GLY A 109 8.72 9.97 -12.65
N GLU A 110 8.78 9.01 -11.73
CA GLU A 110 7.83 7.89 -11.62
C GLU A 110 7.23 7.76 -10.22
N TYR A 111 6.16 7.00 -10.09
CA TYR A 111 5.54 6.76 -8.79
C TYR A 111 6.15 5.53 -8.12
N ALA A 112 6.33 5.61 -6.80
CA ALA A 112 6.70 4.45 -6.00
C ALA A 112 5.48 3.56 -5.80
N ILE A 113 5.70 2.26 -5.87
CA ILE A 113 4.68 1.27 -5.55
C ILE A 113 4.53 1.22 -4.03
N LEU A 114 3.30 1.33 -3.55
CA LEU A 114 2.92 1.29 -2.15
C LEU A 114 2.13 0.01 -1.85
N GLN A 115 2.47 -0.62 -0.73
CA GLN A 115 1.89 -1.87 -0.27
C GLN A 115 1.60 -1.82 1.23
N GLU A 116 0.65 -2.62 1.67
CA GLU A 116 0.40 -2.90 3.08
C GLU A 116 1.40 -3.98 3.54
N LEU A 117 1.91 -3.87 4.76
CA LEU A 117 2.85 -4.82 5.36
C LEU A 117 2.17 -5.70 6.40
#